data_AF-A0A3N4LD11-F1
#
_entry.id   AF-A0A3N4LD11-F1
#
_cell.length_a   1.000
_cell.length_b   1.000
_cell.length_c   1.000
_cell.angle_alpha   90.00
_cell.angle_beta   90.00
_cell.angle_gamma   90.00
#
_symmetry.space_group_name_H-M   'P 1'
#
loop_
_entity.id
_entity.type
_entity.pdbx_description
1 polymer ?
#
loop_
_entity_poly.entity_id
_entity_poly.type
_entity_poly.pdbx_seq_one_letter_code
_entity_poly.pdbx_strand_id
1 'polypeptide(L)'
;MATYNQVRGGCRKEQRARRPVSPALVGRPCMKGICLKVSTMSPKKPNSAERKIARVKLSTEKVITAYIPGEGHNVQQHSVVLVRGGRSQDCPGVKYHLVRGAMDLGGVPNRITSRSKYGTKKPQKST
;
A
#
# COMPACT_ATOMS: atom_id res chain seq x y z
N MET A 1 15.36 -40.33 -7.63
CA MET A 1 15.95 -39.88 -6.35
C MET A 1 17.41 -39.53 -6.63
N ALA A 2 17.93 -38.41 -6.10
CA ALA A 2 19.33 -38.05 -6.35
C ALA A 2 20.28 -39.02 -5.61
N THR A 3 21.39 -39.40 -6.25
CA THR A 3 22.38 -40.31 -5.67
C THR A 3 23.25 -39.60 -4.63
N TYR A 4 23.90 -40.36 -3.74
CA TYR A 4 24.78 -39.80 -2.70
C TYR A 4 25.88 -38.89 -3.28
N ASN A 5 26.53 -39.31 -4.37
CA ASN A 5 27.58 -38.52 -5.03
C ASN A 5 27.02 -37.23 -5.67
N GLN A 6 25.77 -37.23 -6.16
CA GLN A 6 25.11 -36.03 -6.68
C GLN A 6 24.79 -35.03 -5.56
N VAL A 7 24.34 -35.53 -4.40
CA VAL A 7 24.10 -34.69 -3.23
C VAL A 7 25.43 -34.11 -2.70
N ARG A 8 26.49 -34.93 -2.63
CA ARG A 8 27.85 -34.46 -2.30
C ARG A 8 28.38 -33.43 -3.29
N GLY A 9 27.99 -33.54 -4.56
CA GLY A 9 28.27 -32.57 -5.63
C GLY A 9 27.39 -31.31 -5.60
N GLY A 10 26.58 -31.10 -4.56
CA GLY A 10 25.79 -29.87 -4.39
C GLY A 10 24.53 -29.80 -5.25
N CYS A 11 23.95 -30.94 -5.66
CA CYS A 11 22.72 -30.93 -6.46
C CYS A 11 21.51 -30.32 -5.72
N ARG A 12 21.54 -30.27 -4.38
CA ARG A 12 20.50 -29.65 -3.54
C ARG A 12 20.77 -28.15 -3.43
N LYS A 13 19.97 -27.36 -4.15
CA LYS A 13 19.99 -25.89 -4.06
C LYS A 13 18.79 -25.41 -3.25
N GLU A 14 19.00 -24.36 -2.48
CA GLU A 14 17.91 -23.69 -1.78
C GLU A 14 16.92 -23.09 -2.77
N GLN A 15 15.64 -23.14 -2.41
CA GLN A 15 14.62 -22.48 -3.21
C GLN A 15 14.83 -20.97 -3.16
N ARG A 16 14.80 -20.32 -4.33
CA ARG A 16 14.92 -18.86 -4.40
C ARG A 16 13.83 -18.18 -3.56
N ALA A 17 14.24 -17.19 -2.76
CA ALA A 17 13.32 -16.40 -1.96
C ALA A 17 12.21 -15.76 -2.82
N ARG A 18 10.97 -15.80 -2.31
CA ARG A 18 9.84 -15.14 -2.96
C ARG A 18 10.00 -13.63 -2.88
N ARG A 19 9.64 -12.94 -3.97
CA ARG A 19 9.67 -11.47 -3.98
C ARG A 19 8.54 -10.93 -3.10
N PRO A 20 8.82 -10.02 -2.15
CA PRO A 20 7.79 -9.42 -1.33
C PRO A 20 6.88 -8.51 -2.17
N VAL A 21 5.62 -8.39 -1.75
CA VAL A 21 4.63 -7.53 -2.43
C VAL A 21 5.03 -6.05 -2.37
N SER A 22 5.54 -5.61 -1.22
CA SER A 22 5.83 -4.22 -0.89
C SER A 22 7.30 -4.06 -0.47
N PRO A 23 8.27 -4.14 -1.41
CA PRO A 23 9.71 -4.22 -1.10
C PRO A 23 10.30 -2.97 -0.44
N ALA A 24 9.66 -1.81 -0.49
CA ALA A 24 10.18 -0.59 0.13
C ALA A 24 9.97 -0.53 1.65
N LEU A 25 9.11 -1.41 2.20
CA LEU A 25 8.82 -1.51 3.63
C LEU A 25 9.63 -2.63 4.30
N VAL A 26 10.90 -2.82 3.91
CA VAL A 26 11.76 -3.93 4.40
C VAL A 26 11.75 -3.97 5.94
N GLY A 27 11.29 -5.09 6.51
CA GLY A 27 11.27 -5.32 7.95
C GLY A 27 10.32 -4.43 8.76
N ARG A 28 9.45 -3.63 8.12
CA ARG A 28 8.59 -2.64 8.79
C ARG A 28 7.13 -2.77 8.34
N PRO A 29 6.15 -2.73 9.25
CA PRO A 29 4.73 -2.83 8.86
C PRO A 29 4.22 -1.58 8.13
N CYS A 30 4.72 -0.40 8.53
CA CYS A 30 4.35 0.89 7.97
C CYS A 30 5.51 1.89 8.02
N MET A 31 5.43 2.94 7.21
CA MET A 31 6.45 3.97 7.10
C MET A 31 5.84 5.33 6.78
N LYS A 32 6.40 6.39 7.38
CA LYS A 32 6.05 7.78 7.09
C LYS A 32 6.58 8.18 5.71
N GLY A 33 5.82 9.01 5.00
CA GLY A 33 6.25 9.62 3.75
C GLY A 33 5.56 10.95 3.47
N ILE A 34 6.07 11.67 2.47
CA ILE A 34 5.56 12.96 2.00
C ILE A 34 5.00 12.77 0.60
N CYS A 35 3.78 13.24 0.35
CA CYS A 35 3.15 13.21 -0.96
C CYS A 35 3.84 14.19 -1.92
N LEU A 36 4.35 13.69 -3.04
CA LEU A 36 4.94 14.48 -4.11
C LEU A 36 3.90 14.91 -5.14
N LYS A 37 2.96 14.02 -5.48
CA LYS A 37 1.90 14.29 -6.45
C LYS A 37 0.70 13.40 -6.14
N VAL A 38 -0.50 13.97 -6.22
CA VAL A 38 -1.76 13.22 -6.19
C VAL A 38 -2.30 13.17 -7.60
N SER A 39 -2.70 11.98 -8.06
CA SER A 39 -3.23 11.80 -9.42
C SER A 39 -4.24 10.65 -9.47
N THR A 40 -4.98 10.55 -10.56
CA THR A 40 -5.80 9.39 -10.88
C THR A 40 -5.08 8.49 -11.87
N MET A 41 -5.38 7.19 -11.84
CA MET A 41 -4.84 6.20 -12.77
C MET A 41 -5.96 5.27 -13.23
N SER A 42 -5.99 4.97 -14.52
CA SER A 42 -6.90 3.96 -15.06
C SER A 42 -6.39 2.55 -14.70
N PRO A 43 -7.29 1.62 -14.30
CA PRO A 43 -6.93 0.24 -14.04
C PRO A 43 -6.61 -0.51 -15.34
N LYS A 44 -5.98 -1.66 -15.21
CA LYS A 44 -5.83 -2.61 -16.33
C LYS A 44 -7.20 -3.20 -16.72
N LYS A 45 -7.37 -3.51 -18.01
CA LYS A 45 -8.48 -4.33 -18.53
C LYS A 45 -8.56 -5.65 -17.72
N PRO A 46 -9.74 -6.16 -17.32
CA PRO A 46 -11.11 -5.85 -17.77
C PRO A 46 -11.80 -4.71 -17.01
N ASN A 47 -11.18 -4.19 -15.95
CA ASN A 47 -11.82 -3.23 -15.07
C ASN A 47 -11.77 -1.82 -15.67
N SER A 48 -12.76 -1.00 -15.33
CA SER A 48 -12.81 0.44 -15.64
C SER A 48 -13.17 1.22 -14.37
N ALA A 49 -12.48 2.34 -14.14
CA ALA A 49 -12.71 3.32 -13.08
C ALA A 49 -11.54 4.32 -13.05
N GLU A 50 -11.64 5.36 -12.25
CA GLU A 50 -10.49 6.16 -11.85
C GLU A 50 -10.00 5.74 -10.46
N ARG A 51 -8.74 5.33 -10.37
CA ARG A 51 -8.11 4.93 -9.10
C ARG A 51 -7.29 6.09 -8.57
N LYS A 52 -7.65 6.56 -7.37
CA LYS A 52 -6.97 7.68 -6.69
C LYS A 52 -5.64 7.18 -6.13
N ILE A 53 -4.55 7.75 -6.61
CA ILE A 53 -3.18 7.37 -6.24
C ILE A 53 -2.38 8.59 -5.78
N ALA A 54 -1.34 8.32 -5.00
CA ALA A 54 -0.37 9.32 -4.58
C ALA A 54 1.05 8.81 -4.85
N ARG A 55 1.88 9.66 -5.43
CA ARG A 55 3.34 9.45 -5.51
C ARG A 55 3.94 9.98 -4.23
N VAL A 56 4.61 9.14 -3.45
CA VAL A 56 5.06 9.43 -2.08
C VAL A 56 6.56 9.18 -1.97
N LYS A 57 7.30 10.15 -1.41
CA LYS A 57 8.68 9.97 -0.98
C LYS A 57 8.68 9.44 0.45
N LEU A 58 9.15 8.21 0.65
CA LEU A 58 9.27 7.62 1.98
C LEU A 58 10.39 8.30 2.78
N SER A 59 10.37 8.11 4.10
CA SER A 59 11.50 8.48 4.97
C SER A 59 12.83 7.83 4.58
N THR A 60 12.81 6.71 3.86
CA THR A 60 13.99 6.04 3.27
C THR A 60 14.38 6.59 1.90
N GLU A 61 13.84 7.76 1.54
CA GLU A 61 14.01 8.48 0.27
C GLU A 61 13.47 7.81 -1.00
N LYS A 62 13.11 6.51 -0.91
CA LYS A 62 12.47 5.78 -2.02
C LYS A 62 11.15 6.44 -2.40
N VAL A 63 11.00 6.70 -3.69
CA VAL A 63 9.74 7.20 -4.26
C VAL A 63 8.89 6.00 -4.66
N ILE A 64 7.66 5.96 -4.16
CA ILE A 64 6.70 4.89 -4.41
C ILE A 64 5.37 5.47 -4.88
N THR A 65 4.55 4.62 -5.49
CA THR A 65 3.15 4.94 -5.79
C THR A 65 2.24 4.16 -4.84
N ALA A 66 1.42 4.88 -4.08
CA ALA A 66 0.49 4.34 -3.10
C ALA A 66 -0.97 4.61 -3.52
N TYR A 67 -1.85 3.66 -3.24
CA TYR A 67 -3.29 3.81 -3.45
C TYR A 67 -3.94 4.51 -2.26
N ILE A 68 -4.87 5.44 -2.53
CA ILE A 68 -5.68 6.09 -1.51
C ILE A 68 -7.01 5.31 -1.39
N PRO A 69 -7.25 4.57 -0.29
CA PRO A 69 -8.47 3.80 -0.15
C PRO A 69 -9.65 4.66 0.30
N GLY A 70 -10.85 4.26 -0.13
CA GLY A 70 -12.12 4.87 0.26
C GLY A 70 -12.63 5.94 -0.70
N GLU A 71 -13.79 6.50 -0.36
CA GLU A 71 -14.42 7.59 -1.08
C GLU A 71 -13.89 8.93 -0.57
N GLY A 72 -13.59 9.84 -1.49
CA GLY A 72 -12.97 11.14 -1.18
C GLY A 72 -11.58 11.05 -0.51
N HIS A 73 -10.80 12.12 -0.54
CA HIS A 73 -9.59 12.29 0.27
C HIS A 73 -9.24 13.78 0.37
N ASN A 74 -8.46 14.13 1.38
CA ASN A 74 -8.00 15.49 1.67
C ASN A 74 -6.49 15.69 1.42
N VAL A 75 -5.80 14.70 0.84
CA VAL A 75 -4.35 14.72 0.60
C VAL A 75 -4.01 15.70 -0.51
N GLN A 76 -3.01 16.53 -0.27
CA GLN A 76 -2.47 17.48 -1.22
C GLN A 76 -0.98 17.18 -1.46
N GLN A 77 -0.34 18.00 -2.29
CA GLN A 77 1.11 18.00 -2.39
C GLN A 77 1.72 18.37 -1.02
N HIS A 78 2.83 17.76 -0.66
CA HIS A 78 3.53 17.91 0.62
C HIS A 78 2.81 17.42 1.88
N SER A 79 1.58 16.90 1.77
CA SER A 79 0.92 16.25 2.91
C SER A 79 1.73 15.06 3.42
N VAL A 80 1.80 14.93 4.73
CA VAL A 80 2.46 13.86 5.44
C VAL A 80 1.49 12.70 5.60
N VAL A 81 1.90 11.52 5.14
CA VAL A 81 1.04 10.33 5.11
C VAL A 81 1.75 9.10 5.65
N LEU A 82 0.96 8.19 6.24
CA LEU A 82 1.44 6.89 6.67
C LEU A 82 1.17 5.85 5.58
N VAL A 83 2.22 5.19 5.11
CA VAL A 83 2.18 4.15 4.09
C VAL A 83 2.20 2.78 4.74
N ARG A 84 1.34 1.87 4.28
CA ARG A 84 1.34 0.45 4.64
C ARG A 84 1.50 -0.44 3.41
N GLY A 85 1.84 -1.70 3.65
CA GLY A 85 1.92 -2.72 2.62
C GLY A 85 0.56 -3.04 1.99
N GLY A 86 0.62 -3.57 0.77
CA GLY A 86 -0.53 -4.07 0.02
C GLY A 86 -0.57 -3.52 -1.40
N ARG A 87 -0.92 -4.39 -2.35
CA ARG A 87 -0.93 -4.08 -3.77
C ARG A 87 -2.35 -3.89 -4.26
N SER A 88 -2.57 -2.83 -5.03
CA SER A 88 -3.79 -2.69 -5.84
C SER A 88 -3.66 -3.59 -7.06
N GLN A 89 -4.44 -4.67 -7.13
CA GLN A 89 -4.32 -5.69 -8.19
C GLN A 89 -4.65 -5.12 -9.58
N ASP A 90 -5.54 -4.14 -9.62
CA ASP A 90 -6.00 -3.46 -10.82
C ASP A 90 -4.97 -2.49 -11.39
N CYS A 91 -4.16 -1.89 -10.52
CA CYS A 91 -3.22 -0.84 -10.88
C CYS A 91 -1.79 -1.40 -10.99
N PRO A 92 -1.24 -1.59 -12.21
CA PRO A 92 0.16 -1.99 -12.34
C PRO A 92 1.08 -0.96 -11.66
N GLY A 93 2.11 -1.44 -10.95
CA GLY A 93 3.06 -0.58 -10.25
C GLY A 93 2.62 -0.05 -8.88
N VAL A 94 1.33 -0.12 -8.52
CA VAL A 94 0.82 0.37 -7.22
C VAL A 94 0.86 -0.74 -6.17
N LYS A 95 1.96 -0.75 -5.41
CA LYS A 95 2.30 -1.82 -4.44
C LYS A 95 2.14 -1.42 -2.97
N TYR A 96 1.53 -0.26 -2.71
CA TYR A 96 1.35 0.28 -1.36
C TYR A 96 -0.03 0.90 -1.20
N HIS A 97 -0.50 1.02 0.05
CA HIS A 97 -1.71 1.75 0.41
C HIS A 97 -1.39 2.83 1.43
N LEU A 98 -2.14 3.93 1.39
CA LEU A 98 -2.14 4.89 2.48
C LEU A 98 -3.10 4.47 3.59
N VAL A 99 -2.71 4.72 4.83
CA VAL A 99 -3.53 4.48 6.03
C VAL A 99 -4.45 5.68 6.24
N ARG A 100 -5.77 5.46 6.30
CA ARG A 100 -6.75 6.52 6.57
C ARG A 100 -6.81 6.84 8.06
N GLY A 101 -7.01 8.10 8.39
CA GLY A 101 -7.09 8.58 9.78
C GLY A 101 -5.73 8.66 10.48
N ALA A 102 -4.63 8.69 9.72
CA ALA A 102 -3.28 8.77 10.25
C ALA A 102 -2.52 9.92 9.58
N MET A 103 -1.78 10.70 10.39
CA MET A 103 -1.11 11.93 9.94
C MET A 103 -2.11 12.87 9.26
N ASP A 104 -1.79 13.44 8.10
CA ASP A 104 -2.63 14.44 7.43
C ASP A 104 -3.77 13.80 6.62
N LEU A 105 -3.72 12.48 6.38
CA LEU A 105 -4.76 11.78 5.64
C LEU A 105 -5.94 11.46 6.56
N GLY A 106 -7.02 12.22 6.40
CA GLY A 106 -8.25 12.09 7.17
C GLY A 106 -8.99 10.78 6.91
N GLY A 107 -9.93 10.47 7.81
CA GLY A 107 -10.85 9.34 7.65
C GLY A 107 -11.79 9.51 6.44
N VAL A 108 -12.58 8.49 6.12
CA VAL A 108 -13.70 8.66 5.17
C VAL A 108 -14.90 9.22 5.96
N PRO A 109 -15.48 10.37 5.56
CA PRO A 109 -16.63 10.94 6.25
C PRO A 109 -17.85 10.02 6.09
N ASN A 110 -18.76 10.04 7.07
CA ASN A 110 -20.04 9.32 7.05
C ASN A 110 -19.95 7.79 6.80
N ARG A 111 -18.77 7.17 7.00
CA ARG A 111 -18.62 5.72 6.86
C ARG A 111 -19.26 5.01 8.05
N ILE A 112 -20.28 4.19 7.78
CA ILE A 112 -20.99 3.42 8.81
C ILE A 112 -20.34 2.03 9.02
N THR A 113 -19.95 1.37 7.93
CA THR A 113 -19.39 0.00 7.93
C THR A 113 -17.88 -0.03 7.71
N SER A 114 -17.19 -1.02 8.30
CA SER A 114 -15.72 -1.20 8.19
C SER A 114 -14.90 0.05 8.60
N ARG A 115 -15.40 0.80 9.60
CA ARG A 115 -14.87 2.09 10.04
C ARG A 115 -13.38 2.08 10.40
N SER A 116 -12.91 1.01 11.04
CA SER A 116 -11.50 0.83 11.42
C SER A 116 -10.54 0.84 10.23
N LYS A 117 -10.98 0.36 9.06
CA LYS A 117 -10.16 0.34 7.83
C LYS A 117 -10.02 1.72 7.20
N TYR A 118 -11.00 2.60 7.41
CA TYR A 118 -11.10 3.91 6.76
C TYR A 118 -10.92 5.08 7.73
N GLY A 119 -10.45 4.83 8.96
CA GLY A 119 -10.11 5.88 9.92
C GLY A 119 -11.30 6.69 10.43
N THR A 120 -12.51 6.12 10.44
CA THR A 120 -13.74 6.82 10.85
C THR A 120 -14.09 6.48 12.30
N LYS A 121 -14.29 7.48 13.16
CA LYS A 121 -14.71 7.27 14.56
C LYS A 121 -16.13 6.70 14.64
N LYS A 122 -16.50 6.13 15.79
CA LYS A 122 -17.88 5.68 16.03
C LYS A 122 -18.77 6.93 16.12
N PRO A 123 -19.86 7.03 15.34
CA PRO A 123 -20.79 8.13 15.51
C PRO A 123 -21.36 8.07 16.93
N GLN A 124 -21.40 9.21 17.60
CA GLN A 124 -22.13 9.32 18.85
C GLN A 124 -23.61 9.25 18.52
N LYS A 125 -24.33 8.35 19.19
CA LYS A 125 -25.78 8.39 19.18
C LYS A 125 -26.16 9.56 20.09
N SER A 126 -26.89 10.54 19.58
CA SER A 126 -27.64 11.44 20.46
C SER A 126 -28.70 10.57 21.14
N THR A 127 -28.45 10.24 22.40
CA THR A 127 -29.48 9.73 23.30
C THR A 127 -30.37 10.88 23.69
#